data_AF-A0A257S4W5-F1
#
_entry.id   AF-A0A257S4W5-F1
#
_cell.length_a   1.000
_cell.length_b   1.000
_cell.length_c   1.000
_cell.angle_alpha   90.00
_cell.angle_beta   90.00
_cell.angle_gamma   90.00
#
_symmetry.space_group_name_H-M   'P 1'
#
loop_
_entity.id
_entity.type
_entity.pdbx_description
1 polymer ?
#
loop_
_entity_poly.entity_id
_entity_poly.type
_entity_poly.pdbx_seq_one_letter_code
_entity_poly.pdbx_strand_id
1 'polypeptide(L)'
;AIGGAVVHAIVSRAGVLEGAAAGVFGVMLAYGWLFPRDEMYVFGVLPMRAWTLITLLTATILALGVSEPGARAGGMGYLAHLGGFAFALLYLKRPNPVSIDELRHRVAPAPDPSNDAPRAIPRTLPRSRRSEEVDEIVAQSKAAVAKRPARTSRANGNRDAKREALNRVLDKISERGLESLSPEERVLLEEISRRLRGRNR
;
A
#
# COMPACT_ATOMS: atom_id res chain seq x y z
N ALA A 1 -34.09 25.16 -15.60
CA ALA A 1 -33.13 25.94 -16.43
C ALA A 1 -32.23 26.84 -15.58
N ILE A 2 -32.76 27.58 -14.60
CA ILE A 2 -32.00 28.57 -13.81
C ILE A 2 -30.89 27.93 -12.95
N GLY A 3 -31.14 26.76 -12.36
CA GLY A 3 -30.11 26.05 -11.56
C GLY A 3 -28.87 25.62 -12.35
N GLY A 4 -29.02 25.30 -13.65
CA GLY A 4 -27.89 24.94 -14.53
C GLY A 4 -27.05 26.15 -14.93
N ALA A 5 -27.66 27.32 -15.13
CA ALA A 5 -26.95 28.57 -15.41
C ALA A 5 -26.15 29.09 -14.20
N VAL A 6 -26.68 28.89 -12.98
CA VAL A 6 -26.00 29.25 -11.73
C VAL A 6 -24.79 28.36 -11.50
N VAL A 7 -24.91 27.04 -11.74
CA VAL A 7 -23.76 26.12 -11.68
C VAL A 7 -22.73 26.42 -12.77
N HIS A 8 -23.17 26.73 -13.99
CA HIS A 8 -22.30 27.11 -15.10
C HIS A 8 -21.55 28.43 -14.85
N ALA A 9 -22.12 29.36 -14.06
CA ALA A 9 -21.44 30.59 -13.64
C ALA A 9 -20.39 30.33 -12.53
N ILE A 10 -20.64 29.39 -11.62
CA ILE A 10 -19.70 28.97 -10.57
C ILE A 10 -18.51 28.18 -11.15
N VAL A 11 -18.76 27.44 -12.23
CA VAL A 11 -17.78 26.66 -13.02
C VAL A 11 -17.16 27.51 -14.14
N SER A 12 -17.43 28.83 -14.17
CA SER A 12 -16.78 29.72 -15.13
C SER A 12 -15.25 29.59 -15.02
N ARG A 13 -14.60 29.53 -16.18
CA ARG A 13 -13.26 29.00 -16.49
C ARG A 13 -12.15 29.18 -15.43
N ALA A 14 -12.18 30.21 -14.60
CA ALA A 14 -11.20 30.44 -13.53
C ALA A 14 -11.36 29.45 -12.35
N GLY A 15 -12.60 29.18 -11.90
CA GLY A 15 -12.85 28.36 -10.71
C GLY A 15 -12.61 26.86 -10.90
N VAL A 16 -12.68 26.37 -12.14
CA VAL A 16 -12.36 24.95 -12.46
C VAL A 16 -10.86 24.70 -12.38
N LEU A 17 -10.05 25.64 -12.87
CA LEU A 17 -8.59 25.59 -12.79
C LEU A 17 -8.11 25.71 -11.33
N GLU A 18 -8.75 26.58 -10.54
CA GLU A 18 -8.47 26.73 -9.11
C GLU A 18 -8.92 25.51 -8.28
N GLY A 19 -10.06 24.91 -8.64
CA GLY A 19 -10.57 23.69 -7.99
C GLY A 19 -9.73 22.44 -8.27
N ALA A 20 -9.19 22.31 -9.49
CA ALA A 20 -8.28 21.23 -9.84
C ALA A 20 -6.99 21.28 -8.99
N ALA A 21 -6.42 22.46 -8.80
CA ALA A 21 -5.26 22.66 -7.93
C ALA A 21 -5.58 22.30 -6.47
N ALA A 22 -6.75 22.69 -5.96
CA ALA A 22 -7.20 22.33 -4.61
C ALA A 22 -7.32 20.80 -4.41
N GLY A 23 -7.80 20.08 -5.42
CA GLY A 23 -7.84 18.61 -5.42
C GLY A 23 -6.44 17.97 -5.34
N VAL A 24 -5.49 18.49 -6.12
CA VAL A 24 -4.09 18.03 -6.09
C VAL A 24 -3.48 18.26 -4.71
N PHE A 25 -3.68 19.44 -4.10
CA PHE A 25 -3.21 19.72 -2.74
C PHE A 25 -3.83 18.77 -1.71
N GLY A 26 -5.12 18.45 -1.83
CA GLY A 26 -5.77 17.47 -0.96
C GLY A 26 -5.11 16.09 -1.03
N VAL A 27 -4.81 15.62 -2.23
CA VAL A 27 -4.11 14.33 -2.44
C VAL A 27 -2.67 14.38 -1.89
N MET A 28 -1.94 15.47 -2.15
CA MET A 28 -0.58 15.64 -1.63
C MET A 28 -0.56 15.66 -0.10
N LEU A 29 -1.45 16.41 0.54
CA LEU A 29 -1.51 16.47 2.00
C LEU A 29 -1.90 15.10 2.60
N ALA A 30 -2.83 14.39 1.96
CA ALA A 30 -3.18 13.03 2.35
C ALA A 30 -1.95 12.12 2.26
N TYR A 31 -1.16 12.18 1.18
CA TYR A 31 0.09 11.42 1.05
C TYR A 31 1.08 11.73 2.17
N GLY A 32 1.35 13.01 2.43
CA GLY A 32 2.31 13.44 3.46
C GLY A 32 1.94 12.98 4.87
N TRP A 33 0.65 12.90 5.17
CA TRP A 33 0.16 12.37 6.44
C TRP A 33 0.10 10.83 6.47
N LEU A 34 -0.17 10.21 5.32
CA LEU A 34 -0.21 8.76 5.21
C LEU A 34 1.19 8.14 5.34
N PHE A 35 2.19 8.80 4.76
CA PHE A 35 3.58 8.34 4.66
C PHE A 35 4.59 9.40 5.15
N PRO A 36 4.58 9.76 6.44
CA PRO A 36 5.40 10.86 6.95
C PRO A 36 6.91 10.57 6.97
N ARG A 37 7.32 9.31 6.82
CA ARG A 37 8.73 8.92 6.78
C ARG A 37 9.24 8.56 5.39
N ASP A 38 8.36 8.61 4.38
CA ASP A 38 8.75 8.32 3.02
C ASP A 38 9.69 9.41 2.50
N GLU A 39 10.70 9.02 1.73
CA GLU A 39 11.75 9.91 1.24
C GLU A 39 11.51 10.19 -0.25
N MET A 40 11.35 11.47 -0.57
CA MET A 40 11.21 11.96 -1.94
C MET A 40 12.45 12.74 -2.34
N TYR A 41 12.99 12.42 -3.52
CA TYR A 41 14.14 13.12 -4.08
C TYR A 41 13.72 14.37 -4.83
N VAL A 42 14.02 15.54 -4.26
CA VAL A 42 13.81 16.83 -4.93
C VAL A 42 14.87 16.99 -6.01
N PHE A 43 14.42 17.21 -7.25
CA PHE A 43 15.27 17.25 -8.46
C PHE A 43 16.15 16.00 -8.66
N GLY A 44 15.80 14.86 -8.05
CA GLY A 44 16.62 13.65 -8.11
C GLY A 44 17.90 13.67 -7.28
N VAL A 45 18.15 14.72 -6.49
CA VAL A 45 19.42 14.92 -5.77
C VAL A 45 19.23 15.00 -4.25
N LEU A 46 18.23 15.75 -3.78
CA LEU A 46 18.06 16.01 -2.35
C LEU A 46 16.97 15.11 -1.75
N PRO A 47 17.32 14.09 -0.94
CA PRO A 47 16.33 13.30 -0.24
C PRO A 47 15.68 14.16 0.85
N MET A 48 14.37 14.36 0.76
CA MET A 48 13.58 15.04 1.78
C MET A 48 12.40 14.17 2.17
N ARG A 49 11.98 14.26 3.43
CA ARG A 49 10.80 13.51 3.88
C ARG A 49 9.55 14.07 3.19
N ALA A 50 8.64 13.20 2.80
CA ALA A 50 7.42 13.52 2.11
C ALA A 50 6.62 14.62 2.82
N TRP A 51 6.42 14.48 4.13
CA TRP A 51 5.69 15.47 4.92
C TRP A 51 6.37 16.85 4.94
N THR A 52 7.72 16.90 5.02
CA THR A 52 8.45 18.18 5.00
C THR A 52 8.31 18.86 3.64
N LEU A 53 8.50 18.10 2.56
CA LEU A 53 8.40 18.62 1.19
C LEU A 53 7.00 19.17 0.92
N ILE A 54 5.97 18.39 1.23
CA ILE A 54 4.58 18.76 0.98
C ILE A 54 4.18 19.96 1.83
N THR A 55 4.53 19.98 3.12
CA THR A 55 4.21 21.12 4.01
C THR A 55 4.90 22.40 3.55
N LEU A 56 6.19 22.32 3.20
CA LEU A 56 6.96 23.46 2.71
C LEU A 56 6.43 23.98 1.37
N LEU A 57 6.07 23.08 0.45
CA LEU A 57 5.51 23.43 -0.84
C LEU A 57 4.14 24.10 -0.69
N THR A 58 3.24 23.52 0.12
CA THR A 58 1.92 24.12 0.40
C THR A 58 2.07 25.49 1.06
N ALA A 59 2.95 25.63 2.06
CA ALA A 59 3.21 26.91 2.71
C ALA A 59 3.76 27.97 1.74
N THR A 60 4.69 27.57 0.87
CA THR A 60 5.28 28.48 -0.14
C THR A 60 4.23 28.94 -1.14
N ILE A 61 3.38 28.04 -1.64
CA ILE A 61 2.33 28.38 -2.60
C ILE A 61 1.27 29.28 -1.96
N LEU A 62 0.93 29.03 -0.69
CA LEU A 62 0.01 29.90 0.06
C LEU A 62 0.61 31.29 0.28
N ALA A 63 1.89 31.38 0.64
CA ALA A 63 2.59 32.64 0.86
C ALA A 63 2.76 33.47 -0.43
N LEU A 64 3.08 32.81 -1.55
CA LEU A 64 3.16 33.45 -2.87
C LEU A 64 1.78 33.89 -3.36
N GLY A 65 0.74 33.08 -3.15
CA GLY A 65 -0.63 33.43 -3.49
C GLY A 65 -1.17 34.64 -2.71
N VAL A 66 -0.72 34.85 -1.47
CA VAL A 66 -1.03 36.05 -0.67
C VAL A 66 -0.27 37.30 -1.17
N SER A 67 0.85 37.10 -1.87
CA SER A 67 1.72 38.18 -2.35
C SER A 67 1.34 38.70 -3.75
N GLU A 68 0.47 37.99 -4.46
CA GLU A 68 -0.05 38.35 -5.79
C GLU A 68 -0.81 39.69 -5.78
N PRO A 69 -0.52 40.64 -6.70
CA PRO A 69 -1.22 41.91 -6.81
C PRO A 69 -2.74 41.76 -7.00
N GLY A 70 -3.18 40.70 -7.69
CA GLY A 70 -4.59 40.38 -7.90
C GLY A 70 -5.32 39.87 -6.64
N ALA A 71 -4.61 39.32 -5.66
CA ALA A 71 -5.20 38.85 -4.40
C ALA A 71 -5.74 40.02 -3.55
N ARG A 72 -5.08 41.18 -3.63
CA ARG A 72 -5.51 42.42 -2.97
C ARG A 72 -6.72 43.09 -3.65
N ALA A 73 -6.94 42.80 -4.93
CA ALA A 73 -8.02 43.41 -5.72
C ALA A 73 -9.32 42.56 -5.75
N GLY A 74 -9.25 41.25 -5.45
CA GLY A 74 -10.41 40.36 -5.61
C GLY A 74 -10.60 39.26 -4.57
N GLY A 75 -9.66 39.01 -3.65
CA GLY A 75 -9.83 38.09 -2.49
C GLY A 75 -10.11 36.60 -2.78
N MET A 76 -10.50 36.22 -4.00
CA MET A 76 -10.98 34.87 -4.33
C MET A 76 -9.87 33.82 -4.36
N GLY A 77 -8.66 34.17 -4.84
CA GLY A 77 -7.54 33.23 -4.92
C GLY A 77 -7.08 32.70 -3.56
N TYR A 78 -7.09 33.55 -2.53
CA TYR A 78 -6.75 33.16 -1.15
C TYR A 78 -7.80 32.22 -0.56
N LEU A 79 -9.09 32.52 -0.77
CA LEU A 79 -10.21 31.72 -0.25
C LEU A 79 -10.24 30.30 -0.86
N ALA A 80 -9.88 30.15 -2.13
CA ALA A 80 -9.82 28.85 -2.78
C ALA A 80 -8.74 27.94 -2.18
N HIS A 81 -7.53 28.46 -1.96
CA HIS A 81 -6.44 27.68 -1.37
C HIS A 81 -6.65 27.41 0.12
N LEU A 82 -7.15 28.41 0.87
CA LEU A 82 -7.51 28.22 2.28
C LEU A 82 -8.67 27.23 2.45
N GLY A 83 -9.67 27.29 1.56
CA GLY A 83 -10.78 26.35 1.52
C GLY A 83 -10.32 24.92 1.25
N GLY A 84 -9.40 24.73 0.30
CA GLY A 84 -8.79 23.43 0.02
C GLY A 84 -8.03 22.86 1.22
N PHE A 85 -7.24 23.68 1.91
CA PHE A 85 -6.52 23.28 3.12
C PHE A 85 -7.47 22.92 4.27
N ALA A 86 -8.48 23.75 4.52
CA ALA A 86 -9.49 23.50 5.55
C ALA A 86 -10.30 22.24 5.27
N PHE A 87 -10.67 22.01 4.01
CA PHE A 87 -11.37 20.80 3.57
C PHE A 87 -10.51 19.55 3.78
N ALA A 88 -9.22 19.60 3.44
CA ALA A 88 -8.30 18.48 3.65
C ALA A 88 -8.11 18.17 5.15
N LEU A 89 -7.95 19.19 6.00
CA LEU A 89 -7.90 19.01 7.45
C LEU A 89 -9.17 18.38 8.01
N LEU A 90 -10.34 18.83 7.57
CA LEU A 90 -11.62 18.27 7.99
C LEU A 90 -11.81 16.82 7.52
N TYR A 91 -11.38 16.51 6.30
CA TYR A 91 -11.46 15.16 5.73
C TYR A 91 -10.61 14.16 6.53
N LEU A 92 -9.37 14.52 6.86
CA LEU A 92 -8.47 13.65 7.61
C LEU A 92 -8.78 13.60 9.11
N LYS A 93 -9.40 14.64 9.69
CA LYS A 93 -9.78 14.66 11.11
C LYS A 93 -11.02 13.80 11.40
N ARG A 94 -11.84 13.48 10.38
CA ARG A 94 -12.96 12.55 10.55
C ARG A 94 -12.41 11.11 10.61
N PRO A 95 -12.76 10.31 11.63
CA PRO A 95 -12.49 8.88 11.63
C PRO A 95 -13.36 8.24 10.54
N ASN A 96 -12.85 8.20 9.31
CA ASN A 96 -13.52 7.51 8.21
C ASN A 96 -13.22 6.00 8.35
N PRO A 97 -14.22 5.11 8.21
CA PRO A 97 -14.04 3.67 8.29
C PRO A 97 -13.29 3.08 7.08
N VAL A 98 -12.94 3.92 6.09
CA VAL A 98 -12.06 3.53 5.00
C VAL A 98 -10.68 3.32 5.61
N SER A 99 -10.25 2.07 5.65
CA SER A 99 -9.00 1.56 6.20
C SER A 99 -7.81 2.30 5.59
N ILE A 100 -7.47 3.46 6.16
CA ILE A 100 -6.27 4.23 5.86
C ILE A 100 -5.03 3.33 5.99
N ASP A 101 -5.11 2.33 6.86
CA ASP A 101 -4.13 1.26 7.04
C ASP A 101 -4.00 0.34 5.81
N GLU A 102 -5.10 -0.01 5.16
CA GLU A 102 -5.10 -0.86 3.96
C GLU A 102 -4.58 -0.10 2.74
N LEU A 103 -4.87 1.20 2.64
CA LEU A 103 -4.27 2.06 1.61
C LEU A 103 -2.76 2.26 1.87
N ARG A 104 -2.35 2.40 3.13
CA ARG A 104 -0.92 2.40 3.53
C ARG A 104 -0.20 1.17 3.02
N HIS A 105 -0.78 -0.01 3.21
CA HIS A 105 -0.17 -1.26 2.76
C HIS A 105 -0.10 -1.40 1.24
N ARG A 106 -0.97 -0.73 0.48
CA ARG A 106 -0.99 -0.77 -0.99
C ARG A 106 -0.06 0.24 -1.66
N VAL A 107 0.23 1.35 -0.98
CA VAL A 107 1.00 2.48 -1.55
C VAL A 107 2.38 2.62 -0.91
N ALA A 108 2.68 1.90 0.18
CA ALA A 108 4.02 1.83 0.74
C ALA A 108 5.02 1.35 -0.34
N PRO A 109 6.13 2.08 -0.57
CA PRO A 109 7.20 1.62 -1.44
C PRO A 109 7.65 0.22 -1.05
N ALA A 110 7.84 -0.64 -2.05
CA ALA A 110 8.46 -1.94 -1.83
C ALA A 110 9.78 -1.72 -1.06
N PRO A 111 10.03 -2.44 0.05
CA PRO A 111 11.27 -2.29 0.81
C PRO A 111 12.45 -2.40 -0.14
N ASP A 112 13.28 -1.35 -0.17
CA ASP A 112 14.55 -1.34 -0.91
C ASP A 112 15.36 -2.56 -0.44
N PRO A 113 15.67 -3.54 -1.32
CA PRO A 113 16.55 -4.64 -0.99
C PRO A 113 17.99 -4.14 -1.01
N SER A 114 18.31 -3.12 -0.21
CA SER A 114 19.68 -2.95 0.23
C SER A 114 20.06 -4.23 0.97
N ASN A 115 21.14 -4.85 0.50
CA ASN A 115 21.66 -6.17 0.83
C ASN A 115 22.20 -6.28 2.27
N ASP A 116 21.55 -5.64 3.23
CA ASP A 116 21.77 -5.93 4.64
C ASP A 116 20.90 -7.14 4.98
N ALA A 117 21.52 -8.32 4.93
CA ALA A 117 20.96 -9.52 5.52
C ALA A 117 20.33 -9.14 6.87
N PRO A 118 19.04 -9.41 7.12
CA PRO A 118 18.37 -8.94 8.31
C PRO A 118 19.12 -9.47 9.52
N ARG A 119 19.92 -8.60 10.14
CA ARG A 119 20.59 -8.91 11.39
C ARG A 119 19.46 -9.20 12.36
N ALA A 120 19.37 -10.44 12.82
CA ALA A 120 18.42 -10.83 13.84
C ALA A 120 18.79 -10.09 15.12
N ILE A 121 18.33 -8.84 15.25
CA ILE A 121 18.37 -8.11 16.51
C ILE A 121 17.30 -8.81 17.36
N PRO A 122 17.67 -9.49 18.45
CA PRO A 122 16.69 -9.98 19.40
C PRO A 122 16.03 -8.75 20.01
N ARG A 123 14.88 -8.33 19.48
CA ARG A 123 14.03 -7.35 20.14
C ARG A 123 13.47 -8.05 21.38
N THR A 124 14.13 -7.85 22.51
CA THR A 124 13.55 -8.08 23.83
C THR A 124 12.44 -7.05 24.03
N LEU A 125 11.25 -7.37 23.51
CA LEU A 125 10.05 -6.59 23.82
C LEU A 125 9.75 -6.73 25.32
N PRO A 126 9.41 -5.63 26.04
CA PRO A 126 8.97 -5.73 27.41
C PRO A 126 7.68 -6.55 27.46
N ARG A 127 7.78 -7.71 28.09
CA ARG A 127 6.74 -8.72 28.23
C ARG A 127 5.87 -8.36 29.42
N SER A 128 4.64 -7.91 29.21
CA SER A 128 3.62 -8.04 30.27
C SER A 128 2.14 -8.04 29.84
N ARG A 129 1.78 -8.02 28.54
CA ARG A 129 0.36 -8.19 28.14
C ARG A 129 0.11 -8.84 26.78
N ARG A 130 0.98 -8.60 25.79
CA ARG A 130 0.81 -9.16 24.44
C ARG A 130 1.21 -10.64 24.31
N SER A 131 2.00 -11.18 25.22
CA SER A 131 2.39 -12.61 25.18
C SER A 131 1.18 -13.50 25.46
N GLU A 132 0.37 -13.17 26.45
CA GLU A 132 -0.80 -13.98 26.82
C GLU A 132 -1.83 -14.02 25.69
N GLU A 133 -2.07 -12.88 25.05
CA GLU A 133 -2.98 -12.78 23.89
C GLU A 133 -2.47 -13.62 22.70
N VAL A 134 -1.17 -13.57 22.40
CA VAL A 134 -0.57 -14.37 21.31
C VAL A 134 -0.61 -15.86 21.63
N ASP A 135 -0.30 -16.24 22.86
CA ASP A 135 -0.33 -17.63 23.31
C ASP A 135 -1.76 -18.20 23.26
N GLU A 136 -2.77 -17.38 23.60
CA GLU A 136 -4.19 -17.74 23.54
C GLU A 136 -4.70 -17.87 22.09
N ILE A 137 -4.31 -16.95 21.19
CA ILE A 137 -4.64 -17.04 19.75
C ILE A 137 -4.00 -18.30 19.12
N VAL A 138 -2.76 -18.62 19.49
CA VAL A 138 -2.06 -19.82 19.02
C VAL A 138 -2.73 -21.08 19.56
N ALA A 139 -3.13 -21.08 20.84
CA ALA A 139 -3.87 -22.19 21.44
C ALA A 139 -5.24 -22.39 20.77
N GLN A 140 -5.98 -21.30 20.51
CA GLN A 140 -7.26 -21.33 19.82
C GLN A 140 -7.12 -21.85 18.38
N SER A 141 -6.06 -21.44 17.68
CA SER A 141 -5.75 -21.90 16.33
C SER A 141 -5.41 -23.39 16.30
N LYS A 142 -4.57 -23.87 17.23
CA LYS A 142 -4.25 -25.31 17.36
C LYS A 142 -5.48 -26.14 17.73
N ALA A 143 -6.33 -25.64 18.62
CA ALA A 143 -7.58 -26.30 19.02
C ALA A 143 -8.61 -26.34 17.86
N ALA A 144 -8.70 -25.28 17.07
CA ALA A 144 -9.56 -25.24 15.88
C ALA A 144 -9.08 -26.21 14.79
N VAL A 145 -7.76 -26.33 14.60
CA VAL A 145 -7.16 -27.32 13.69
C VAL A 145 -7.41 -28.75 14.17
N ALA A 146 -7.32 -29.02 15.48
CA ALA A 146 -7.58 -30.34 16.06
C ALA A 146 -9.06 -30.78 15.93
N LYS A 147 -10.02 -29.84 15.87
CA LYS A 147 -11.45 -30.13 15.67
C LYS A 147 -11.84 -30.38 14.21
N ARG A 148 -10.90 -30.29 13.25
CA ARG A 148 -11.19 -30.45 11.82
C ARG A 148 -11.33 -31.94 11.46
N PRO A 149 -12.37 -32.35 10.70
CA PRO A 149 -12.63 -33.76 10.42
C PRO A 149 -11.48 -34.44 9.67
N ALA A 150 -11.11 -35.66 10.10
CA ALA A 150 -9.95 -36.44 9.66
C ALA A 150 -9.89 -36.75 8.13
N ARG A 151 -11.00 -36.57 7.39
CA ARG A 151 -11.00 -36.64 5.92
C ARG A 151 -10.26 -35.46 5.26
N THR A 152 -10.30 -34.28 5.87
CA THR A 152 -9.65 -33.08 5.32
C THR A 152 -8.15 -33.03 5.63
N SER A 153 -7.71 -33.58 6.77
CA SER A 153 -6.27 -33.67 7.10
C SER A 153 -5.54 -34.63 6.16
N ARG A 154 -6.12 -35.80 5.83
CA ARG A 154 -5.55 -36.73 4.86
C ARG A 154 -5.46 -36.14 3.44
N ALA A 155 -6.47 -35.40 3.01
CA ALA A 155 -6.46 -34.74 1.70
C ALA A 155 -5.41 -33.64 1.59
N ASN A 156 -5.16 -32.89 2.68
CA ASN A 156 -4.09 -31.91 2.75
C ASN A 156 -2.71 -32.59 2.79
N GLY A 157 -2.52 -33.63 3.61
CA GLY A 157 -1.26 -34.37 3.66
C GLY A 157 -0.81 -34.93 2.30
N ASN A 158 -1.73 -35.46 1.50
CA ASN A 158 -1.40 -35.92 0.14
C ASN A 158 -1.04 -34.76 -0.81
N ARG A 159 -1.65 -33.58 -0.63
CA ARG A 159 -1.29 -32.38 -1.42
C ARG A 159 0.08 -31.85 -1.03
N ASP A 160 0.41 -31.88 0.25
CA ASP A 160 1.68 -31.39 0.78
C ASP A 160 2.83 -32.33 0.39
N ALA A 161 2.63 -33.66 0.46
CA ALA A 161 3.58 -34.63 -0.05
C ALA A 161 3.85 -34.47 -1.56
N LYS A 162 2.81 -34.20 -2.36
CA LYS A 162 2.96 -33.93 -3.80
C LYS A 162 3.70 -32.62 -4.09
N ARG A 163 3.51 -31.59 -3.25
CA ARG A 163 4.24 -30.32 -3.35
C ARG A 163 5.71 -30.48 -3.00
N GLU A 164 6.02 -31.25 -1.97
CA GLU A 164 7.39 -31.52 -1.57
C GLU A 164 8.14 -32.32 -2.63
N ALA A 165 7.50 -33.33 -3.22
CA ALA A 165 8.05 -34.07 -4.35
C ALA A 165 8.32 -33.16 -5.56
N LEU A 166 7.38 -32.26 -5.89
CA LEU A 166 7.58 -31.27 -6.96
C LEU A 166 8.74 -30.32 -6.64
N ASN A 167 8.82 -29.77 -5.43
CA ASN A 167 9.89 -28.87 -5.03
C ASN A 167 11.26 -29.53 -5.17
N ARG A 168 11.40 -30.78 -4.72
CA ARG A 168 12.64 -31.55 -4.88
C ARG A 168 13.07 -31.68 -6.34
N VAL A 169 12.10 -31.87 -7.23
CA VAL A 169 12.36 -31.96 -8.68
C VAL A 169 12.75 -30.60 -9.26
N LEU A 170 12.09 -29.52 -8.83
CA LEU A 170 12.43 -28.15 -9.25
C LEU A 170 13.82 -27.74 -8.78
N ASP A 171 14.19 -28.06 -7.54
CA ASP A 171 15.51 -27.80 -6.98
C ASP A 171 16.59 -28.51 -7.80
N LYS A 172 16.34 -29.78 -8.14
CA LYS A 172 17.24 -30.59 -8.98
C LYS A 172 17.43 -30.01 -10.39
N ILE A 173 16.35 -29.50 -11.01
CA ILE A 173 16.45 -28.79 -12.30
C ILE A 173 17.25 -27.50 -12.16
N SER A 174 17.04 -26.75 -11.07
CA SER A 174 17.72 -25.48 -10.83
C SER A 174 19.24 -25.65 -10.67
N GLU A 175 19.68 -26.75 -10.06
CA GLU A 175 21.09 -27.03 -9.83
C GLU A 175 21.77 -27.73 -11.01
N ARG A 176 21.08 -28.65 -11.70
CA ARG A 176 21.71 -29.62 -12.62
C ARG A 176 21.07 -29.69 -14.02
N GLY A 177 20.10 -28.83 -14.33
CA GLY A 177 19.42 -28.83 -15.62
C GLY A 177 18.38 -29.94 -15.79
N LEU A 178 17.64 -29.90 -16.91
CA LEU A 178 16.50 -30.80 -17.22
C LEU A 178 16.94 -32.23 -17.53
N GLU A 179 18.16 -32.41 -18.02
CA GLU A 179 18.79 -33.68 -18.34
C GLU A 179 18.99 -34.56 -17.11
N SER A 180 19.11 -33.95 -15.92
CA SER A 180 19.35 -34.64 -14.64
C SER A 180 18.12 -35.39 -14.08
N LEU A 181 16.96 -35.22 -14.70
CA LEU A 181 15.70 -35.81 -14.27
C LEU A 181 15.62 -37.30 -14.61
N SER A 182 15.26 -38.10 -13.62
CA SER A 182 14.90 -39.51 -13.81
C SER A 182 13.59 -39.66 -14.60
N PRO A 183 13.34 -40.83 -15.21
CA PRO A 183 12.09 -41.08 -15.93
C PRO A 183 10.83 -40.83 -15.10
N GLU A 184 10.87 -41.17 -13.81
CA GLU A 184 9.75 -40.98 -12.88
C GLU A 184 9.49 -39.50 -12.57
N GLU A 185 10.55 -38.71 -12.34
CA GLU A 185 10.44 -37.27 -12.09
C GLU A 185 9.92 -36.50 -13.31
N ARG A 186 10.31 -36.95 -14.52
CA ARG A 186 9.79 -36.38 -15.78
C ARG A 186 8.28 -36.61 -15.93
N VAL A 187 7.81 -37.83 -15.63
CA VAL A 187 6.38 -38.15 -15.66
C VAL A 187 5.61 -37.32 -14.63
N LEU A 188 6.16 -37.13 -13.43
CA LEU A 188 5.56 -36.31 -12.38
C LEU A 188 5.40 -34.85 -12.81
N LEU A 189 6.44 -34.25 -13.43
CA LEU A 189 6.37 -32.87 -13.95
C LEU A 189 5.37 -32.73 -15.09
N GLU A 190 5.35 -33.69 -16.01
CA GLU A 190 4.42 -33.73 -17.14
C GLU A 190 2.97 -33.75 -16.65
N GLU A 191 2.66 -34.61 -15.66
CA GLU A 191 1.33 -34.70 -15.05
C GLU A 191 0.92 -33.37 -14.41
N ILE A 192 1.81 -32.75 -13.63
CA ILE A 192 1.53 -31.51 -12.91
C ILE A 192 1.39 -30.33 -13.89
N SER A 193 2.27 -30.24 -14.90
CA SER A 193 2.22 -29.23 -15.97
C SER A 193 0.90 -29.32 -16.74
N ARG A 194 0.49 -30.53 -17.13
CA ARG A 194 -0.80 -30.78 -17.81
C ARG A 194 -1.98 -30.35 -16.95
N ARG A 195 -1.93 -30.63 -15.64
CA ARG A 195 -2.98 -30.25 -14.68
C ARG A 195 -3.05 -28.75 -14.42
N LEU A 196 -1.94 -28.03 -14.44
CA LEU A 196 -1.90 -26.57 -14.29
C LEU A 196 -2.39 -25.88 -15.58
N ARG A 197 -2.00 -26.40 -16.75
CA ARG A 197 -2.45 -25.88 -18.05
C ARG A 197 -3.97 -26.00 -18.24
N GLY A 198 -4.57 -27.08 -17.75
CA GLY A 198 -6.02 -27.30 -17.79
C GLY A 198 -6.83 -26.42 -16.83
N ARG A 199 -6.20 -25.77 -15.85
CA ARG A 199 -6.88 -24.86 -14.89
C ARG A 199 -6.87 -23.40 -15.35
N ASN A 200 -5.97 -23.06 -16.27
CA ASN A 200 -5.77 -21.71 -16.80
C ASN A 200 -6.52 -21.49 -18.13
N ARG A 201 -7.52 -22.32 -18.43
CA ARG A 201 -8.47 -22.21 -19.53
C ARG A 201 -9.88 -22.19 -18.94
#